data_AF-A0A3N5X520-F1
#
_entry.id   AF-A0A3N5X520-F1
#
_cell.length_a   1.000
_cell.length_b   1.000
_cell.length_c   1.000
_cell.angle_alpha   90.00
_cell.angle_beta   90.00
_cell.angle_gamma   90.00
#
_symmetry.space_group_name_H-M   'P 1'
#
loop_
_entity.id
_entity.type
_entity.pdbx_description
1 polymer ?
#
loop_
_entity_poly.entity_id
_entity_poly.type
_entity_poly.pdbx_seq_one_letter_code
_entity_poly.pdbx_strand_id
1 'polypeptide(L)'
;MEEEFPLLTTEEAVAEVRRWLAAEGADPEQIFTGFGDTVIRYKDLIPLLERGAPDAELLRFAISRGRAMRRPARGARLFQIQPPPQEEP
;
A
#
# COMPACT_ATOMS: atom_id res chain seq x y z
N MET A 1 -2.57 18.44 13.09
CA MET A 1 -3.74 18.02 12.29
C MET A 1 -3.50 16.57 11.93
N GLU A 2 -4.16 15.66 12.63
CA GLU A 2 -4.23 14.27 12.22
C GLU A 2 -4.91 14.27 10.85
N GLU A 3 -4.15 14.04 9.77
CA GLU A 3 -4.75 13.73 8.48
C GLU A 3 -5.52 12.43 8.66
N GLU A 4 -6.80 12.58 8.96
CA GLU A 4 -7.79 11.52 9.00
C GLU A 4 -7.92 11.02 7.56
N PHE A 5 -7.01 10.13 7.15
CA PHE A 5 -7.12 9.46 5.86
C PHE A 5 -8.44 8.70 5.89
N PRO A 6 -9.43 9.05 5.05
CA PRO A 6 -10.70 8.35 5.05
C PRO A 6 -10.41 6.88 4.77
N LEU A 7 -10.84 6.03 5.70
CA LEU A 7 -10.76 4.58 5.53
C LEU A 7 -11.45 4.22 4.22
N LEU A 8 -10.74 3.47 3.38
CA LEU A 8 -11.32 2.97 2.14
C LEU A 8 -12.56 2.12 2.46
N THR A 9 -13.56 2.27 1.62
CA THR A 9 -14.65 1.29 1.58
C THR A 9 -14.09 -0.09 1.22
N THR A 10 -14.84 -1.14 1.54
CA THR A 10 -14.43 -2.51 1.18
C THR A 10 -14.18 -2.66 -0.32
N GLU A 11 -15.05 -2.07 -1.16
CA GLU A 11 -14.91 -2.10 -2.61
C GLU A 11 -13.62 -1.40 -3.08
N GLU A 12 -13.32 -0.22 -2.52
CA GLU A 12 -12.09 0.50 -2.85
C GLU A 12 -10.84 -0.24 -2.40
N ALA A 13 -10.87 -0.87 -1.21
CA ALA A 13 -9.77 -1.68 -0.71
C ALA A 13 -9.55 -2.92 -1.59
N VAL A 14 -10.62 -3.60 -2.02
CA VAL A 14 -10.54 -4.74 -2.95
C VAL A 14 -9.96 -4.31 -4.29
N ALA A 15 -10.42 -3.17 -4.83
CA ALA A 15 -9.90 -2.64 -6.09
C ALA A 15 -8.40 -2.30 -6.00
N GLU A 16 -7.95 -1.77 -4.87
CA GLU A 16 -6.53 -1.46 -4.63
C GLU A 16 -5.68 -2.72 -4.53
N VAL A 17 -6.14 -3.73 -3.79
CA VAL A 17 -5.45 -5.03 -3.70
C VAL A 17 -5.34 -5.67 -5.09
N ARG A 18 -6.41 -5.65 -5.89
CA ARG A 18 -6.38 -6.16 -7.27
C ARG A 18 -5.36 -5.43 -8.14
N ARG A 19 -5.31 -4.08 -8.06
CA ARG A 19 -4.29 -3.29 -8.76
C ARG A 19 -2.89 -3.65 -8.35
N TRP A 20 -2.66 -3.83 -7.05
CA TRP A 20 -1.33 -4.14 -6.54
C TRP A 20 -0.86 -5.55 -6.94
N LEU A 21 -1.74 -6.56 -6.80
CA LEU A 21 -1.46 -7.93 -7.26
C LEU A 21 -1.14 -7.97 -8.76
N ALA A 22 -1.89 -7.22 -9.58
CA ALA A 22 -1.66 -7.14 -11.01
C ALA A 22 -0.36 -6.39 -11.38
N ALA A 23 0.01 -5.34 -10.62
CA ALA A 23 1.18 -4.53 -10.90
C ALA A 23 2.50 -5.19 -10.46
N GLU A 24 2.49 -5.92 -9.34
CA GLU A 24 3.70 -6.55 -8.79
C GLU A 24 3.85 -8.03 -9.12
N GLY A 25 2.82 -8.66 -9.69
CA GLY A 25 2.86 -10.09 -10.00
C GLY A 25 3.08 -10.93 -8.76
N ALA A 26 2.55 -10.48 -7.61
CA ALA A 26 2.72 -11.16 -6.34
C ALA A 26 2.15 -12.59 -6.42
N ASP A 27 2.92 -13.56 -5.92
CA ASP A 27 2.49 -14.95 -5.84
C ASP A 27 1.31 -15.06 -4.85
N PRO A 28 0.13 -15.57 -5.28
CA PRO A 28 -1.03 -15.73 -4.41
C PRO A 28 -0.75 -16.55 -3.14
N GLU A 29 0.20 -17.49 -3.18
CA GLU A 29 0.56 -18.33 -2.04
C GLU A 29 1.56 -17.65 -1.07
N GLN A 30 2.17 -16.53 -1.47
CA GLN A 30 3.10 -15.81 -0.63
C GLN A 30 2.40 -15.19 0.58
N ILE A 31 3.11 -15.15 1.70
CA ILE A 31 2.62 -14.54 2.94
C ILE A 31 2.65 -13.01 2.78
N PHE A 32 1.51 -12.38 3.01
CA PHE A 32 1.39 -10.93 3.08
C PHE A 32 1.73 -10.42 4.49
N THR A 33 1.15 -11.04 5.52
CA THR A 33 1.48 -10.74 6.92
C THR A 33 1.16 -11.91 7.83
N GLY A 34 1.76 -11.93 9.02
CA GLY A 34 1.43 -12.89 10.06
C GLY A 34 1.42 -12.23 11.43
N PHE A 35 0.44 -12.57 12.26
CA PHE A 35 0.31 -12.08 13.64
C PHE A 35 -0.07 -13.24 14.56
N GLY A 36 0.80 -13.58 15.51
CA GLY A 36 0.63 -14.77 16.36
C GLY A 36 0.57 -16.03 15.51
N ASP A 37 -0.53 -16.79 15.65
CA ASP A 37 -0.78 -18.02 14.87
C ASP A 37 -1.51 -17.76 13.54
N THR A 38 -1.89 -16.50 13.26
CA THR A 38 -2.63 -16.14 12.05
C THR A 38 -1.65 -15.77 10.94
N VAL A 39 -1.72 -16.47 9.81
CA VAL A 39 -0.97 -16.15 8.59
C VAL A 39 -1.95 -15.75 7.50
N ILE A 40 -1.77 -14.55 6.94
CA ILE A 40 -2.56 -14.01 5.84
C ILE A 40 -1.70 -14.06 4.57
N ARG A 41 -2.15 -14.78 3.55
CA ARG A 41 -1.52 -14.81 2.23
C ARG A 41 -2.16 -13.80 1.29
N TYR A 42 -1.48 -13.52 0.18
CA TYR A 42 -1.98 -12.61 -0.85
C TYR A 42 -3.33 -13.05 -1.43
N LYS A 43 -3.55 -14.35 -1.65
CA LYS A 43 -4.85 -14.89 -2.11
C LYS A 43 -6.00 -14.65 -1.12
N ASP A 44 -5.68 -14.54 0.16
CA ASP A 44 -6.67 -14.43 1.24
C ASP A 44 -7.14 -12.99 1.45
N LEU A 45 -6.44 -12.00 0.88
CA LEU A 45 -6.72 -10.56 1.07
C LEU A 45 -8.11 -10.15 0.59
N ILE A 46 -8.49 -10.52 -0.63
CA ILE A 46 -9.81 -10.16 -1.19
C ILE A 46 -10.94 -10.86 -0.42
N PRO A 47 -10.89 -12.19 -0.18
CA PRO A 47 -11.90 -12.88 0.63
C PRO A 47 -12.06 -12.31 2.04
N LEU A 48 -10.96 -11.88 2.68
CA LEU A 48 -11.01 -11.25 4.01
C LEU A 48 -11.76 -9.92 3.97
N LEU A 49 -11.47 -9.08 2.96
CA LEU A 49 -12.15 -7.80 2.77
C LEU A 49 -13.65 -7.99 2.52
N GLU A 50 -14.03 -8.92 1.65
CA GLU A 50 -15.43 -9.18 1.26
C GLU A 50 -16.28 -9.74 2.42
N ARG A 51 -15.68 -10.56 3.30
CA ARG A 51 -16.38 -11.16 4.45
C ARG A 51 -16.67 -10.17 5.58
N GLY A 52 -16.05 -8.99 5.59
CA GLY A 52 -16.21 -8.02 6.67
C GLY A 52 -15.77 -8.56 8.04
N ALA A 53 -14.81 -9.48 8.06
CA ALA A 53 -14.25 -10.03 9.30
C ALA A 53 -13.61 -8.91 10.14
N PRO A 54 -13.40 -9.09 11.46
CA PRO A 54 -12.72 -8.10 12.31
C PRO A 54 -11.34 -7.71 11.72
N ASP A 55 -10.63 -8.69 11.17
CA ASP A 55 -9.32 -8.49 10.53
C ASP A 55 -9.40 -7.66 9.23
N ALA A 56 -10.59 -7.56 8.61
CA ALA A 56 -10.81 -6.76 7.41
C ALA A 56 -10.73 -5.25 7.69
N GLU A 57 -11.04 -4.80 8.91
CA GLU A 57 -10.88 -3.39 9.28
C GLU A 57 -9.39 -3.02 9.40
N LEU A 58 -8.60 -3.86 10.05
CA LEU A 58 -7.15 -3.71 10.12
C LEU A 58 -6.52 -3.74 8.72
N LEU A 59 -6.99 -4.65 7.86
CA LEU A 59 -6.50 -4.76 6.50
C LEU A 59 -6.87 -3.52 5.67
N ARG A 60 -8.12 -3.02 5.78
CA ARG A 60 -8.54 -1.77 5.15
C ARG A 60 -7.71 -0.58 5.62
N PHE A 61 -7.41 -0.50 6.92
CA PHE A 61 -6.53 0.54 7.46
C PHE A 61 -5.11 0.45 6.87
N ALA A 62 -4.52 -0.75 6.85
CA ALA A 62 -3.19 -0.98 6.27
C ALA A 62 -3.14 -0.60 4.77
N ILE A 63 -4.15 -0.99 3.99
CA ILE A 63 -4.25 -0.64 2.56
C ILE A 63 -4.44 0.87 2.38
N SER A 64 -5.29 1.51 3.19
CA SER A 64 -5.53 2.96 3.13
C SER A 64 -4.24 3.74 3.37
N ARG A 65 -3.45 3.32 4.37
CA ARG A 65 -2.13 3.90 4.66
C ARG A 65 -1.11 3.61 3.55
N GLY A 66 -1.09 2.39 3.03
CA GLY A 66 -0.25 2.02 1.88
C GLY A 66 -0.52 2.88 0.64
N ARG A 67 -1.80 3.14 0.33
CA ARG A 67 -2.24 4.03 -0.75
C ARG A 67 -1.82 5.48 -0.51
N ALA A 68 -1.96 5.98 0.71
CA ALA A 68 -1.54 7.33 1.09
C ALA A 68 -0.03 7.53 0.93
N MET A 69 0.76 6.52 1.31
CA MET A 69 2.22 6.53 1.17
C MET A 69 2.67 6.33 -0.29
N ARG A 70 1.90 5.61 -1.10
CA ARG A 70 2.14 5.41 -2.54
C ARG A 70 1.66 6.53 -3.43
N ARG A 71 0.95 7.53 -2.89
CA ARG A 71 0.58 8.72 -3.64
C ARG A 71 1.88 9.27 -4.22
N PRO A 72 2.04 9.32 -5.56
CA PRO A 72 3.28 9.81 -6.14
C PRO A 72 3.49 11.19 -5.56
N ALA A 73 4.65 11.43 -4.98
CA ALA A 73 5.07 12.75 -4.56
C ALA A 73 5.04 13.66 -5.80
N ARG A 74 3.88 14.25 -6.09
CA ARG A 74 3.69 15.38 -6.99
C ARG A 74 4.30 16.56 -6.24
N GLY A 75 5.62 16.55 -6.11
CA GLY A 75 6.36 17.40 -5.19
C GLY A 75 7.81 16.98 -4.92
N ALA A 76 8.25 15.76 -5.25
CA ALA A 76 9.67 15.39 -5.16
C ALA A 76 10.45 15.85 -6.42
N ARG A 77 10.37 17.15 -6.72
CA ARG A 77 11.29 17.85 -7.62
C ARG A 77 12.14 18.86 -6.83
N LEU A 78 12.41 18.53 -5.58
CA LEU A 78 13.34 19.24 -4.70
C LEU A 78 14.44 18.22 -4.41
N PHE A 79 15.71 18.64 -4.48
CA PHE A 79 16.92 17.80 -4.51
C PHE A 79 17.37 17.29 -5.89
N GLN A 80 17.30 18.13 -6.93
CA GLN A 80 18.41 18.15 -7.90
C GLN A 80 19.42 19.18 -7.41
N ILE A 81 20.37 18.74 -6.59
CA ILE A 81 21.59 19.51 -6.35
C ILE A 81 22.43 19.30 -7.62
N GLN A 82 22.43 20.28 -8.52
CA GLN A 82 23.43 20.31 -9.59
C GLN A 82 24.80 20.51 -8.93
N PRO A 83 25.81 19.65 -9.18
CA PRO A 83 27.17 19.96 -8.78
C PRO A 83 27.63 21.22 -9.55
N PRO A 84 28.36 22.15 -8.91
CA PRO A 84 28.90 23.31 -9.62
C PRO A 84 29.84 22.84 -10.73
N PRO A 85 29.87 23.53 -11.88
CA PRO A 85 30.83 23.21 -12.93
C PRO A 85 32.24 23.32 -12.36
N GLN A 86 33.03 22.26 -12.53
CA GLN A 86 34.46 22.29 -12.26
C GLN A 86 35.07 23.18 -13.35
N GLU A 87 35.45 24.41 -12.99
CA GLU A 87 36.40 25.18 -13.80
C GLU A 87 37.77 24.50 -13.66
N GLU A 88 38.15 23.73 -14.68
CA GLU A 88 39.53 23.28 -14.87
C GLU A 88 40.34 24.40 -15.56
N PRO A 89 41.66 24.50 -15.24
CA PRO A 89 42.48 25.71 -15.41
C PRO A 89 42.92 26.04 -16.85
#